data_AF-A0A7W4DGH1-F1
#
_entry.id   AF-A0A7W4DGH1-F1
#
_cell.length_a   1.000
_cell.length_b   1.000
_cell.length_c   1.000
_cell.angle_alpha   90.00
_cell.angle_beta   90.00
_cell.angle_gamma   90.00
#
_symmetry.space_group_name_H-M   'P 1'
#
loop_
_entity.id
_entity.type
_entity.pdbx_description
1 polymer ?
#
loop_
_entity_poly.entity_id
_entity_poly.type
_entity_poly.pdbx_seq_one_letter_code
_entity_poly.pdbx_strand_id
1 'polypeptide(L)'
;MSGVFQKALQLVIGTEPISKPMPSSPHSVNIMPKKLTHRKLTERELIQRESEIGSMIFGEPPRGCQRDFFNLDHSTWIWHEENFDHATRQKTSTTVRYEVHKNGILKVQEGARYSFLEGDELENFLAAVKTYHERVVQNLYTL
;
A
#
# COMPACT_ATOMS: atom_id res chain seq x y z
N MET A 1 22.62 12.93 7.13
CA MET A 1 21.76 12.94 8.34
C MET A 1 20.48 12.20 7.99
N SER A 2 20.15 11.19 8.81
CA SER A 2 19.37 9.96 8.53
C SER A 2 17.83 10.08 8.66
N GLY A 3 17.06 9.45 7.75
CA GLY A 3 15.58 9.42 7.84
C GLY A 3 14.89 8.05 7.61
N VAL A 4 15.56 7.07 7.00
CA VAL A 4 15.01 5.69 6.79
C VAL A 4 15.55 4.70 7.86
N PHE A 5 16.55 5.12 8.62
CA PHE A 5 17.35 4.25 9.49
C PHE A 5 16.78 3.99 10.89
N GLN A 6 15.68 4.65 11.32
CA GLN A 6 15.20 4.48 12.71
C GLN A 6 14.13 3.40 12.93
N LYS A 7 13.48 2.86 11.89
CA LYS A 7 12.52 1.74 12.06
C LYS A 7 13.11 0.36 11.79
N ALA A 8 14.33 0.27 11.25
CA ALA A 8 14.97 -1.00 10.87
C ALA A 8 16.15 -1.43 11.76
N LEU A 9 16.71 -0.57 12.61
CA LEU A 9 17.97 -0.85 13.33
C LEU A 9 17.81 -1.51 14.70
N GLN A 10 16.59 -1.65 15.24
CA GLN A 10 16.38 -2.14 16.62
C GLN A 10 15.87 -3.58 16.76
N LEU A 11 15.83 -4.38 15.69
CA LEU A 11 15.52 -5.81 15.78
C LEU A 11 16.71 -6.68 15.34
N VAL A 12 17.78 -6.58 16.14
CA VAL A 12 18.56 -7.69 16.73
C VAL A 12 19.19 -8.64 15.71
N ILE A 13 20.43 -8.40 15.26
CA ILE A 13 21.67 -8.91 15.88
C ILE A 13 21.45 -10.31 16.50
N GLY A 14 21.41 -11.32 15.64
CA GLY A 14 21.58 -12.72 16.01
C GLY A 14 22.74 -13.29 15.22
N THR A 15 23.94 -13.15 15.75
CA THR A 15 25.17 -13.77 15.26
C THR A 15 25.18 -15.26 15.56
N GLU A 16 25.77 -16.06 14.64
CA GLU A 16 26.49 -17.35 14.83
C GLU A 16 25.90 -18.61 14.12
N PRO A 17 26.78 -19.58 13.75
CA PRO A 17 26.75 -20.24 12.44
C PRO A 17 26.36 -21.75 12.43
N ILE A 18 26.33 -22.27 11.20
CA ILE A 18 26.07 -23.63 10.71
C ILE A 18 26.84 -24.75 11.44
N SER A 19 26.17 -25.86 11.77
CA SER A 19 26.73 -27.23 11.67
C SER A 19 25.63 -28.29 11.45
N LYS A 20 25.96 -29.29 10.60
CA LYS A 20 25.18 -30.47 10.14
C LYS A 20 25.66 -31.75 10.91
N PRO A 21 25.22 -33.01 10.62
CA PRO A 21 23.86 -33.62 10.50
C PRO A 21 23.68 -35.04 11.16
N MET A 22 22.40 -35.50 11.28
CA MET A 22 21.83 -36.90 11.19
C MET A 22 22.21 -38.03 12.20
N PRO A 23 21.51 -39.20 12.27
CA PRO A 23 20.10 -39.60 11.97
C PRO A 23 19.44 -40.52 13.04
N SER A 24 18.10 -40.72 13.04
CA SER A 24 17.49 -42.06 13.28
C SER A 24 15.93 -42.10 13.15
N SER A 25 15.52 -43.02 12.27
CA SER A 25 14.30 -43.85 12.20
C SER A 25 12.87 -43.30 12.04
N PRO A 26 12.02 -44.00 11.26
CA PRO A 26 10.70 -43.55 10.83
C PRO A 26 9.61 -44.11 11.76
N HIS A 27 8.67 -43.26 12.18
CA HIS A 27 7.26 -43.56 12.50
C HIS A 27 6.76 -42.48 13.47
N SER A 28 6.32 -41.37 12.90
CA SER A 28 5.21 -40.57 13.41
C SER A 28 4.95 -39.53 12.34
N VAL A 29 3.74 -39.53 11.77
CA VAL A 29 3.27 -38.39 10.98
C VAL A 29 2.95 -37.30 12.00
N ASN A 30 4.01 -36.66 12.48
CA ASN A 30 3.93 -35.43 13.24
C ASN A 30 3.51 -34.38 12.21
N ILE A 31 2.21 -34.10 12.13
CA ILE A 31 1.72 -32.87 11.52
C ILE A 31 2.18 -31.78 12.48
N MET A 32 3.44 -31.38 12.35
CA MET A 32 3.96 -30.19 13.01
C MET A 32 3.01 -29.07 12.61
N PRO A 33 2.43 -28.32 13.57
CA PRO A 33 1.76 -27.08 13.22
C PRO A 33 2.84 -26.28 12.50
N LYS A 34 2.61 -26.04 11.20
CA LYS A 34 3.49 -25.22 10.38
C LYS A 34 3.56 -23.90 11.14
N LYS A 35 4.65 -23.69 11.90
CA LYS A 35 4.88 -22.45 12.64
C LYS A 35 4.68 -21.39 11.58
N LEU A 36 3.58 -20.64 11.69
CA LEU A 36 3.28 -19.50 10.85
C LEU A 36 4.38 -18.52 11.22
N THR A 37 5.54 -18.68 10.58
CA THR A 37 6.56 -17.66 10.58
C THR A 37 5.84 -16.46 10.00
N HIS A 38 5.74 -15.39 10.77
CA HIS A 38 5.22 -14.11 10.30
C HIS A 38 6.09 -13.72 9.11
N ARG A 39 5.67 -14.10 7.92
CA ARG A 39 6.37 -13.75 6.69
C ARG A 39 6.24 -12.24 6.58
N LYS A 40 7.38 -11.56 6.55
CA LYS A 40 7.42 -10.14 6.23
C LYS A 40 6.78 -9.95 4.85
N LEU A 41 5.79 -9.07 4.77
CA LEU A 41 5.17 -8.70 3.50
C LEU A 41 6.21 -8.01 2.62
N THR A 42 6.15 -8.28 1.32
CA THR A 42 6.90 -7.53 0.31
C THR A 42 6.30 -6.14 0.14
N GLU A 43 7.06 -5.20 -0.41
CA GLU A 43 6.59 -3.84 -0.70
C GLU A 43 5.31 -3.84 -1.56
N ARG A 44 5.26 -4.69 -2.59
CA ARG A 44 4.06 -4.84 -3.42
C ARG A 44 2.84 -5.33 -2.65
N GLU A 45 3.04 -6.28 -1.73
CA GLU A 45 1.96 -6.78 -0.88
C GLU A 45 1.50 -5.72 0.13
N LEU A 46 2.41 -4.88 0.61
CA LEU A 46 2.07 -3.73 1.46
C LEU A 46 1.26 -2.68 0.68
N ILE A 47 1.71 -2.28 -0.51
CA ILE A 47 0.98 -1.34 -1.38
C ILE A 47 -0.42 -1.86 -1.68
N GLN A 48 -0.57 -3.16 -1.94
CA GLN A 48 -1.89 -3.76 -2.18
C GLN A 48 -2.81 -3.62 -0.95
N ARG A 49 -2.32 -3.97 0.25
CA ARG A 49 -3.05 -3.83 1.51
C ARG A 49 -3.41 -2.38 1.81
N GLU A 50 -2.48 -1.47 1.54
CA GLU A 50 -2.69 -0.04 1.71
C GLU A 50 -3.73 0.50 0.73
N SER A 51 -3.74 0.02 -0.52
CA SER A 51 -4.77 0.37 -1.50
C SER A 51 -6.16 -0.09 -1.07
N GLU A 52 -6.28 -1.29 -0.50
CA GLU A 52 -7.53 -1.81 0.05
C GLU A 52 -8.07 -0.86 1.15
N ILE A 53 -7.22 -0.40 2.06
CA ILE A 53 -7.58 0.56 3.10
C ILE A 53 -7.93 1.93 2.48
N GLY A 54 -7.11 2.39 1.55
CA GLY A 54 -7.22 3.70 0.92
C GLY A 54 -8.45 3.82 0.03
N SER A 55 -8.89 2.75 -0.61
CA SER A 55 -10.13 2.71 -1.40
C SER A 55 -11.36 3.16 -0.60
N MET A 56 -11.36 2.86 0.71
CA MET A 56 -12.49 3.06 1.61
C MET A 56 -12.48 4.43 2.32
N ILE A 57 -11.47 5.28 2.12
CA ILE A 57 -11.43 6.61 2.77
C ILE A 57 -12.48 7.56 2.18
N PHE A 58 -12.91 7.29 0.95
CA PHE A 58 -13.92 8.06 0.22
C PHE A 58 -15.33 7.45 0.32
N GLY A 59 -15.54 6.51 1.26
CA GLY A 59 -16.74 5.68 1.33
C GLY A 59 -16.62 4.41 0.50
N GLU A 60 -17.66 3.59 0.52
CA GLU A 60 -17.71 2.34 -0.25
C GLU A 60 -17.76 2.64 -1.76
N PRO A 61 -16.90 2.02 -2.59
CA PRO A 61 -16.97 2.18 -4.03
C PRO A 61 -18.34 1.76 -4.57
N PRO A 62 -18.92 2.48 -5.55
CA PRO A 62 -20.16 2.07 -6.19
C PRO A 62 -20.08 0.66 -6.79
N ARG A 63 -21.22 -0.03 -6.91
CA ARG A 63 -21.25 -1.34 -7.58
C ARG A 63 -20.76 -1.24 -9.03
N GLY A 64 -19.82 -2.10 -9.40
CA GLY A 64 -19.18 -2.08 -10.72
C GLY A 64 -18.05 -1.07 -10.86
N CYS A 65 -17.69 -0.39 -9.77
CA CYS A 65 -16.54 0.50 -9.66
C CYS A 65 -15.49 -0.13 -8.75
N GLN A 66 -14.25 -0.21 -9.21
CA GLN A 66 -13.09 -0.46 -8.36
C GLN A 66 -12.33 0.86 -8.21
N ARG A 67 -12.02 1.20 -6.96
CA ARG A 67 -11.26 2.40 -6.62
C ARG A 67 -10.05 2.00 -5.81
N ASP A 68 -8.92 2.59 -6.15
CA ASP A 68 -7.65 2.40 -5.49
C ASP A 68 -7.07 3.76 -5.13
N PHE A 69 -6.59 3.90 -3.90
CA PHE A 69 -5.89 5.10 -3.45
C PHE A 69 -4.73 4.71 -2.54
N PHE A 70 -3.50 5.01 -2.93
CA PHE A 70 -2.33 4.62 -2.16
C PHE A 70 -1.13 5.53 -2.41
N ASN A 71 -0.18 5.48 -1.48
CA ASN A 71 1.13 6.11 -1.64
C ASN A 71 2.06 5.14 -2.38
N LEU A 72 2.54 5.53 -3.56
CA LEU A 72 3.45 4.71 -4.36
C LEU A 72 4.90 4.86 -3.88
N ASP A 73 5.26 6.08 -3.50
CA ASP A 73 6.56 6.45 -2.96
C ASP A 73 6.42 7.71 -2.07
N HIS A 74 7.52 8.17 -1.48
CA HIS A 74 7.56 9.32 -0.55
C HIS A 74 6.88 10.62 -1.04
N SER A 75 6.71 10.79 -2.34
CA SER A 75 6.17 12.00 -2.97
C SER A 75 5.01 11.73 -3.92
N THR A 76 4.68 10.48 -4.22
CA THR A 76 3.72 10.13 -5.26
C THR A 76 2.51 9.41 -4.68
N TRP A 77 1.33 9.94 -4.95
CA TRP A 77 0.05 9.33 -4.63
C TRP A 77 -0.66 8.91 -5.92
N ILE A 78 -1.27 7.74 -5.88
CA ILE A 78 -2.01 7.19 -7.00
C ILE A 78 -3.48 7.13 -6.60
N TRP A 79 -4.32 7.70 -7.45
CA TRP A 79 -5.72 7.38 -7.54
C TRP A 79 -5.95 6.59 -8.82
N HIS A 80 -6.59 5.44 -8.72
CA HIS A 80 -6.99 4.67 -9.88
C HIS A 80 -8.45 4.24 -9.73
N GLU A 81 -9.22 4.38 -10.80
CA GLU A 81 -10.61 3.96 -10.82
C GLU A 81 -10.89 3.17 -12.09
N GLU A 82 -11.41 1.95 -11.93
CA GLU A 82 -11.98 1.17 -13.02
C GLU A 82 -13.49 1.16 -12.88
N ASN A 83 -14.19 1.50 -13.95
CA ASN A 83 -15.64 1.44 -14.03
C ASN A 83 -16.07 0.43 -15.08
N PHE A 84 -17.02 -0.41 -14.73
CA PHE A 84 -17.68 -1.34 -15.64
C PHE A 84 -19.13 -0.93 -15.86
N ASP A 85 -19.45 -0.57 -17.10
CA ASP A 85 -20.83 -0.27 -17.49
C ASP A 85 -21.52 -1.54 -18.00
N HIS A 86 -22.51 -2.02 -17.24
CA HIS A 86 -23.29 -3.20 -17.59
C HIS A 86 -24.17 -3.01 -18.84
N ALA A 87 -24.58 -1.77 -19.16
CA ALA A 87 -25.44 -1.49 -20.31
C ALA A 87 -24.66 -1.56 -21.62
N THR A 88 -23.47 -0.95 -21.66
CA THR A 88 -22.60 -0.93 -22.84
C THR A 88 -21.59 -2.08 -22.89
N ARG A 89 -21.43 -2.82 -21.78
CA ARG A 89 -20.37 -3.83 -21.55
C ARG A 89 -18.95 -3.27 -21.72
N GLN A 90 -18.77 -1.98 -21.49
CA GLN A 90 -17.47 -1.32 -21.61
C GLN A 90 -16.78 -1.18 -20.26
N LYS A 91 -15.45 -1.27 -20.29
CA LYS A 91 -14.57 -0.95 -19.16
C LYS A 91 -13.86 0.35 -19.46
N THR A 92 -13.87 1.25 -18.49
CA THR A 92 -13.10 2.50 -18.53
C THR A 92 -12.23 2.56 -17.30
N SER A 93 -10.95 2.88 -17.48
CA SER A 93 -10.03 3.13 -16.37
C SER A 93 -9.61 4.60 -16.38
N THR A 94 -9.30 5.12 -15.20
CA THR A 94 -8.74 6.46 -15.05
C THR A 94 -7.69 6.42 -13.97
N THR A 95 -6.46 6.81 -14.33
CA THR A 95 -5.37 6.95 -13.37
C THR A 95 -5.02 8.42 -13.21
N VAL A 96 -4.97 8.86 -11.95
CA VAL A 96 -4.49 10.18 -11.56
C VAL A 96 -3.32 10.00 -10.62
N ARG A 97 -2.22 10.69 -10.91
CA ARG A 97 -1.03 10.71 -10.07
C ARG A 97 -0.86 12.09 -9.48
N TYR A 98 -0.74 12.17 -8.17
CA TYR A 98 -0.46 13.41 -7.45
C TYR A 98 1.00 13.38 -6.99
N GLU A 99 1.81 14.29 -7.51
CA GLU A 99 3.22 14.42 -7.17
C GLU A 99 3.42 15.60 -6.24
N VAL A 100 4.05 15.37 -5.09
CA VAL A 100 4.39 16.41 -4.14
C VAL A 100 5.70 17.09 -4.57
N HIS A 101 5.59 18.35 -4.96
CA HIS A 101 6.72 19.21 -5.34
C HIS A 101 6.94 20.30 -4.29
N LYS A 102 8.09 20.98 -4.36
CA LYS A 102 8.42 22.10 -3.44
C LYS A 102 7.41 23.25 -3.52
N ASN A 103 6.77 23.43 -4.67
CA ASN A 103 5.87 24.53 -4.99
C ASN A 103 4.39 24.15 -4.93
N GLY A 104 4.05 22.90 -4.62
CA GLY A 104 2.67 22.43 -4.55
C GLY A 104 2.50 20.97 -4.95
N ILE A 105 1.26 20.55 -5.13
CA ILE A 105 0.92 19.18 -5.51
C ILE A 105 0.50 19.17 -6.98
N LEU A 106 1.28 18.51 -7.82
CA LEU A 106 1.03 18.40 -9.25
C LEU A 106 0.12 17.20 -9.52
N LYS A 107 -1.06 17.46 -10.06
CA LYS A 107 -1.97 16.44 -10.59
C LYS A 107 -1.56 16.10 -12.03
N VAL A 108 -1.33 14.83 -12.28
CA VAL A 108 -0.99 14.28 -13.59
C VAL A 108 -2.09 13.31 -13.99
N GLN A 109 -2.70 13.56 -15.15
CA GLN A 109 -3.76 12.71 -15.70
C GLN A 109 -3.40 12.25 -17.11
N GLU A 110 -4.12 11.24 -17.59
CA GLU A 110 -4.04 10.79 -18.98
C GLU A 110 -4.28 11.95 -19.97
N GLY A 111 -3.57 11.89 -21.10
CA GLY A 111 -3.58 12.93 -22.13
C GLY A 111 -2.63 14.10 -21.85
N ALA A 112 -1.56 13.89 -21.08
CA ALA A 112 -0.56 14.92 -20.75
C ALA A 112 -1.17 16.17 -20.10
N ARG A 113 -2.16 15.97 -19.22
CA ARG A 113 -2.81 17.04 -18.46
C ARG A 113 -2.13 17.18 -17.11
N TYR A 114 -1.61 18.39 -16.86
CA TYR A 114 -0.84 18.75 -15.69
C TYR A 114 -1.42 20.01 -15.06
N SER A 115 -1.72 19.95 -13.77
CA SER A 115 -2.23 21.12 -13.03
C SER A 115 -1.81 21.03 -11.56
N PHE A 116 -1.46 22.16 -10.96
CA PHE A 116 -1.31 22.20 -9.51
C PHE A 116 -2.68 22.17 -8.84
N LEU A 117 -2.78 21.45 -7.73
CA LEU A 117 -3.98 21.46 -6.90
C LEU A 117 -4.12 22.81 -6.20
N GLU A 118 -5.34 23.34 -6.22
CA GLU A 118 -5.70 24.61 -5.60
C GLU A 118 -7.09 24.49 -4.95
N GLY A 119 -7.42 25.42 -4.05
CA GLY A 119 -8.73 25.52 -3.42
C GLY A 119 -9.17 24.22 -2.74
N ASP A 120 -10.46 23.89 -2.90
CA ASP A 120 -11.08 22.73 -2.26
C ASP A 120 -10.43 21.40 -2.67
N GLU A 121 -9.90 21.29 -3.90
CA GLU A 121 -9.25 20.04 -4.34
C GLU A 121 -7.97 19.77 -3.54
N LEU A 122 -7.18 20.81 -3.26
CA LEU A 122 -5.98 20.69 -2.42
C LEU A 122 -6.35 20.31 -0.98
N GLU A 123 -7.34 20.98 -0.39
CA GLU A 123 -7.79 20.70 0.98
C GLU A 123 -8.32 19.26 1.11
N ASN A 124 -9.13 18.82 0.16
CA ASN A 124 -9.65 17.45 0.11
C ASN A 124 -8.53 16.42 -0.04
N PHE A 125 -7.52 16.71 -0.87
CA PHE A 125 -6.37 15.83 -1.03
C PHE A 125 -5.58 15.70 0.29
N LEU A 126 -5.31 16.82 0.98
CA LEU A 126 -4.61 16.81 2.26
C LEU A 126 -5.39 16.03 3.33
N ALA A 127 -6.70 16.22 3.40
CA ALA A 127 -7.58 15.48 4.29
C ALA A 127 -7.58 13.97 4.00
N ALA A 128 -7.60 13.59 2.71
CA ALA A 128 -7.52 12.20 2.27
C ALA A 128 -6.18 11.56 2.65
N VAL A 129 -5.06 12.24 2.40
CA VAL A 129 -3.70 11.77 2.77
C VAL A 129 -3.58 11.55 4.27
N LYS A 130 -4.07 12.50 5.08
CA LYS A 130 -4.05 12.37 6.54
C LYS A 130 -4.88 11.17 7.01
N THR A 131 -6.10 11.04 6.52
CA THR A 131 -7.01 9.93 6.86
C THR A 131 -6.43 8.58 6.43
N TYR A 132 -5.85 8.51 5.24
CA TYR A 132 -5.16 7.33 4.75
C TYR A 132 -4.04 6.92 5.70
N HIS A 133 -3.16 7.84 6.08
CA HIS A 133 -2.03 7.52 6.97
C HIS A 133 -2.52 7.03 8.33
N GLU A 134 -3.54 7.69 8.91
CA GLU A 134 -4.15 7.26 10.18
C GLU A 134 -4.67 5.81 10.08
N ARG A 135 -5.45 5.49 9.04
CA ARG A 135 -6.02 4.15 8.86
C ARG A 135 -4.96 3.10 8.54
N VAL A 136 -4.00 3.41 7.67
CA VAL A 136 -2.94 2.48 7.29
C VAL A 136 -2.07 2.13 8.49
N VAL A 137 -1.65 3.12 9.30
CA VAL A 137 -0.89 2.86 10.51
C VAL A 137 -1.69 1.99 11.48
N GLN A 138 -2.95 2.34 11.74
CA GLN A 138 -3.82 1.58 12.66
C GLN A 138 -4.05 0.13 12.23
N ASN A 139 -4.24 -0.13 10.94
CA ASN A 139 -4.69 -1.45 10.46
C ASN A 139 -3.56 -2.34 9.95
N LEU A 140 -2.42 -1.78 9.53
CA LEU A 140 -1.35 -2.54 8.88
C LEU A 140 -0.03 -2.52 9.65
N TYR A 141 0.33 -1.41 10.32
CA TYR A 141 1.66 -1.22 10.92
C TYR A 141 1.68 -1.20 12.44
N THR A 142 0.52 -1.10 13.10
CA THR A 142 0.43 -1.22 14.56
C THR A 142 0.47 -2.71 14.92
N LEU A 143 1.66 -3.20 15.26
CA LEU A 143 1.91 -4.52 15.86
C LEU A 143 2.06 -4.39 17.38
#